data_AF-A0A0H4TEJ1-F1
#
_entry.id   AF-A0A0H4TEJ1-F1
#
_cell.length_a   1.000
_cell.length_b   1.000
_cell.length_c   1.000
_cell.angle_alpha   90.00
_cell.angle_beta   90.00
_cell.angle_gamma   90.00
#
_symmetry.space_group_name_H-M   'P 1'
#
loop_
_entity.id
_entity.type
_entity.pdbx_description
1 polymer ?
#
loop_
_entity_poly.entity_id
_entity_poly.type
_entity_poly.pdbx_seq_one_letter_code
_entity_poly.pdbx_strand_id
1 'polypeptide(L)' 'MLEPKKVKYRKQQKGRMRGTASRGSTLAFGDYGLKAVARGRLTAREIEAARVARTNR' A
#
# COMPACT_ATOMS: atom_id res chain seq x y z
N MET A 1 -8.69 -3.98 10.21
CA MET A 1 -8.49 -4.15 8.75
C MET A 1 -8.81 -2.85 8.07
N LEU A 2 -7.92 -2.37 7.21
CA LEU A 2 -8.07 -1.08 6.52
C LEU A 2 -9.06 -1.23 5.35
N GLU A 3 -10.27 -0.70 5.53
CA GLU A 3 -11.29 -0.68 4.48
C GLU A 3 -12.06 0.66 4.49
N PRO A 4 -12.53 1.14 3.31
CA PRO A 4 -13.29 2.37 3.24
C PRO A 4 -14.69 2.22 3.84
N LYS A 5 -15.11 3.20 4.64
CA LYS A 5 -16.43 3.22 5.30
C LYS A 5 -17.61 3.13 4.31
N LYS A 6 -17.50 3.73 3.13
CA LYS A 6 -18.54 3.71 2.08
C LYS A 6 -17.88 3.73 0.71
N VAL A 7 -18.32 2.84 -0.18
CA VAL A 7 -17.93 2.83 -1.60
C VAL A 7 -19.15 3.05 -2.49
N LYS A 8 -18.99 3.82 -3.57
CA LYS A 8 -20.09 4.07 -4.53
C LYS A 8 -20.53 2.79 -5.24
N TYR A 9 -19.57 1.94 -5.60
CA TYR A 9 -19.82 0.64 -6.26
C TYR A 9 -19.03 -0.47 -5.55
N ARG A 10 -19.71 -1.59 -5.26
CA ARG A 10 -19.13 -2.72 -4.50
C ARG A 10 -18.22 -3.62 -5.35
N LYS A 11 -18.46 -3.70 -6.66
CA LYS A 11 -17.69 -4.54 -7.59
C LYS A 11 -16.89 -3.66 -8.53
N GLN A 12 -15.60 -3.94 -8.65
CA GLN A 12 -14.69 -3.21 -9.54
C GLN A 12 -13.86 -4.20 -10.35
N GLN A 13 -13.48 -3.80 -11.57
CA GLN A 13 -12.52 -4.55 -12.37
C GLN A 13 -11.13 -4.43 -11.75
N LYS A 14 -10.28 -5.47 -11.89
CA LYS A 14 -8.95 -5.50 -11.25
C LYS A 14 -7.96 -4.46 -11.82
N GLY A 15 -8.18 -3.99 -13.05
CA GLY A 15 -7.26 -3.11 -13.78
C GLY A 15 -5.94 -3.81 -14.14
N ARG A 16 -4.97 -3.04 -14.66
CA ARG A 16 -3.65 -3.54 -15.05
C ARG A 16 -2.54 -2.68 -14.42
N MET A 17 -1.58 -3.32 -13.75
CA MET A 17 -0.43 -2.64 -13.14
C MET A 17 0.70 -2.52 -14.17
N ARG A 18 0.81 -1.35 -14.82
CA ARG A 18 1.90 -1.04 -15.77
C ARG A 18 2.64 0.22 -15.34
N GLY A 19 3.84 0.41 -15.88
CA GLY A 19 4.67 1.59 -15.65
C GLY A 19 5.36 1.64 -14.29
N THR A 20 6.05 2.75 -14.05
CA THR A 20 6.68 3.11 -12.77
C THR A 20 5.80 4.11 -12.05
N ALA A 21 5.99 4.24 -10.73
CA ALA A 21 5.23 5.21 -9.94
C ALA A 21 5.63 6.64 -10.36
N SER A 22 4.66 7.43 -10.79
CA SER A 22 4.87 8.85 -11.15
C SER A 22 4.82 9.81 -9.96
N ARG A 23 4.25 9.37 -8.83
CA ARG A 23 4.09 10.15 -7.59
C ARG A 23 4.39 9.30 -6.36
N GLY A 24 4.71 9.95 -5.24
CA GLY A 24 4.99 9.28 -3.97
C GLY A 24 6.29 8.47 -3.97
N SER A 25 7.24 8.84 -4.83
CA SER A 25 8.54 8.17 -4.98
C SER A 25 9.66 8.77 -4.12
N THR A 26 9.38 9.86 -3.41
CA THR A 26 10.26 10.54 -2.45
C THR A 26 9.72 10.37 -1.03
N LEU A 27 10.61 10.47 -0.04
CA LEU A 27 10.23 10.40 1.37
C LEU A 27 9.61 11.75 1.79
N ALA A 28 8.36 11.73 2.24
CA ALA A 28 7.66 12.93 2.69
C ALA A 28 7.82 13.18 4.20
N PHE A 29 8.00 12.12 5.00
CA PHE A 29 8.07 12.18 6.46
C PHE A 29 9.08 11.17 7.00
N GLY A 30 9.72 11.53 8.12
CA GLY A 30 10.74 10.71 8.77
C GLY A 30 12.06 10.67 8.01
N ASP A 31 13.03 9.94 8.55
CA ASP A 31 14.39 9.86 8.00
C ASP A 31 14.61 8.61 7.14
N TYR A 32 13.83 7.55 7.35
CA TYR A 32 13.97 6.26 6.67
C TYR A 32 12.65 5.76 6.09
N GLY A 33 12.72 5.12 4.92
CA GLY A 33 11.57 4.52 4.25
C GLY A 33 11.92 3.29 3.42
N LEU A 34 10.90 2.49 3.07
CA LEU A 34 11.03 1.30 2.23
C LEU A 34 10.42 1.58 0.85
N LYS A 35 11.20 1.33 -0.22
CA LYS A 35 10.77 1.51 -1.61
C LYS A 35 10.62 0.16 -2.30
N ALA A 36 9.47 -0.06 -2.94
CA ALA A 36 9.23 -1.25 -3.74
C ALA A 36 10.04 -1.22 -5.04
N VAL A 37 10.71 -2.32 -5.36
CA VAL A 37 11.47 -2.51 -6.62
C VAL A 37 10.63 -3.27 -7.67
N ALA A 38 9.67 -4.07 -7.21
CA ALA A 38 8.78 -4.86 -8.05
C ALA A 38 7.32 -4.40 -7.93
N ARG A 39 6.50 -4.81 -8.90
CA ARG A 39 5.06 -4.57 -8.90
C ARG A 39 4.35 -5.71 -8.17
N GLY A 40 3.36 -5.39 -7.36
CA GLY A 40 2.53 -6.36 -6.66
C GLY A 40 1.24 -5.74 -6.14
N ARG A 41 0.23 -6.57 -5.88
CA ARG A 41 -0.96 -6.16 -5.12
C ARG A 41 -0.70 -6.41 -3.65
N LEU A 42 -0.98 -5.42 -2.82
CA LEU A 42 -0.91 -5.55 -1.36
C LEU A 42 -2.33 -5.58 -0.78
N THR A 43 -2.52 -6.45 0.21
CA THR A 43 -3.76 -6.61 0.95
C THR A 43 -3.69 -5.88 2.29
N ALA A 44 -4.86 -5.56 2.87
CA ALA A 44 -4.93 -4.92 4.17
C ALA A 44 -4.29 -5.76 5.30
N ARG A 45 -4.26 -7.09 5.16
CA ARG A 45 -3.63 -8.01 6.12
C ARG A 45 -2.11 -7.90 6.12
N GLU A 46 -1.51 -7.84 4.94
CA GLU A 46 -0.05 -7.73 4.78
C GLU A 46 0.47 -6.39 5.32
N ILE A 47 -0.27 -5.29 5.08
CA ILE A 47 0.07 -3.96 5.61
C ILE A 47 0.05 -3.98 7.15
N GLU A 48 -0.97 -4.60 7.73
CA GLU A 48 -1.09 -4.68 9.19
C GLU A 48 0.00 -5.56 9.81
N ALA A 49 0.32 -6.68 9.18
CA ALA A 49 1.43 -7.53 9.61
C ALA A 49 2.76 -6.77 9.62
N ALA A 50 3.06 -6.01 8.56
CA ALA A 50 4.27 -5.19 8.48
C ALA A 50 4.31 -4.07 9.53
N ARG A 51 3.16 -3.43 9.81
CA ARG A 51 3.04 -2.40 10.84
C ARG A 51 3.36 -2.97 12.22
N VAL A 52 2.74 -4.11 12.56
CA VAL A 52 2.98 -4.82 13.83
C VAL A 52 4.45 -5.25 13.92
N ALA A 53 5.02 -5.83 12.86
CA ALA A 53 6.42 -6.26 12.85
C ALA A 53 7.42 -5.12 13.09
N ARG A 54 7.14 -3.90 12.58
CA ARG A 54 8.00 -2.73 12.82
C ARG A 54 7.85 -2.17 14.24
N THR A 55 6.65 -2.19 14.80
CA THR A 55 6.33 -1.51 16.07
C THR A 55 6.44 -2.42 17.29
N ASN A 56 6.31 -3.75 17.13
CA ASN A 56 6.24 -4.66 18.26
C ASN A 56 7.48 -4.57 19.14
N ARG A 57 7.21 -4.32 20.42
CA ARG A 57 8.10 -4.38 21.56
C ARG A 57 7.64 -5.52 22.44
#